data_AF-A0A7Y0P9Z6-F1
#
_entry.id   AF-A0A7Y0P9Z6-F1
#
_cell.length_a   1.000
_cell.length_b   1.000
_cell.length_c   1.000
_cell.angle_alpha   90.00
_cell.angle_beta   90.00
_cell.angle_gamma   90.00
#
_symmetry.space_group_name_H-M   'P 1'
#
loop_
_entity.id
_entity.type
_entity.pdbx_description
1 polymer ?
#
loop_
_entity_poly.entity_id
_entity_poly.type
_entity_poly.pdbx_seq_one_letter_code
_entity_poly.pdbx_strand_id
1 'polypeptide(L)'
;MEIDWSGLRASAIEAMSHAYAPYSDFPVGVAGLVDDGRVIVGCNVENASYGVTLCAECGLVSSLHATGGGRLVAVSCVDANGNPLMPCGRCRQLLWENGGPECLVEALPRPLKMSELLPHAFGFDDLERVTGSAAGHEVPSDLAKWRGRGTVFVHPDLSGGETVWTAYWERSGGATDDAEKGVLEEGPNFPTTAQAVSWGLVRTPRIVVVDADGGLSWAGESEPPDGIPERWQNE
;
A
#
# COMPACT_ATOMS: atom_id res chain seq x y z
N MET A 1 -12.08 -13.19 5.85
CA MET A 1 -12.75 -12.88 4.57
C MET A 1 -12.67 -14.13 3.72
N GLU A 2 -13.80 -14.63 3.22
CA GLU A 2 -13.80 -15.76 2.28
C GLU A 2 -13.47 -15.23 0.87
N ILE A 3 -12.53 -15.87 0.17
CA ILE A 3 -12.06 -15.40 -1.14
C ILE A 3 -12.83 -16.13 -2.24
N ASP A 4 -13.60 -15.40 -3.04
CA ASP A 4 -14.21 -15.93 -4.27
C ASP A 4 -13.17 -15.99 -5.39
N TRP A 5 -12.41 -17.09 -5.42
CA TRP A 5 -11.41 -17.35 -6.46
C TRP A 5 -12.02 -17.39 -7.86
N SER A 6 -13.26 -17.87 -8.00
CA SER A 6 -13.90 -17.98 -9.31
C SER A 6 -14.25 -16.62 -9.90
N GLY A 7 -14.79 -15.72 -9.08
CA GLY A 7 -15.06 -14.32 -9.47
C GLY A 7 -13.77 -13.54 -9.73
N LEU A 8 -12.73 -13.76 -8.92
CA LEU A 8 -11.43 -13.12 -9.13
C LEU A 8 -10.80 -13.57 -10.46
N ARG A 9 -10.82 -14.88 -10.75
CA ARG A 9 -10.33 -15.41 -12.02
C ARG A 9 -11.13 -14.91 -13.22
N ALA A 10 -12.45 -14.82 -13.11
CA ALA A 10 -13.29 -14.25 -14.17
C ALA A 10 -12.90 -12.80 -14.49
N SER A 11 -12.63 -11.99 -13.46
CA SER A 11 -12.16 -10.60 -13.60
C SER A 11 -10.77 -10.54 -14.26
N ALA A 12 -9.88 -11.49 -13.94
CA ALA A 12 -8.57 -11.59 -14.58
C ALA A 12 -8.67 -11.96 -16.06
N ILE A 13 -9.58 -12.87 -16.42
CA ILE A 13 -9.86 -13.26 -17.82
C ILE A 13 -10.43 -12.08 -18.62
N GLU A 14 -11.33 -11.29 -18.03
CA GLU A 14 -11.84 -10.08 -18.67
C GLU A 14 -10.70 -9.08 -18.93
N ALA A 15 -9.87 -8.82 -17.91
CA ALA A 15 -8.73 -7.92 -18.04
C ALA A 15 -7.72 -8.37 -19.11
N MET A 16 -7.46 -9.67 -19.20
CA MET A 16 -6.59 -10.27 -20.22
C MET A 16 -7.02 -9.91 -21.65
N SER A 17 -8.32 -9.75 -21.91
CA SER A 17 -8.83 -9.39 -23.24
C SER A 17 -8.39 -8.00 -23.73
N HIS A 18 -7.89 -7.17 -22.81
CA HIS A 18 -7.36 -5.83 -23.08
C HIS A 18 -5.84 -5.79 -23.21
N ALA A 19 -5.15 -6.92 -23.06
CA ALA A 19 -3.69 -6.99 -23.14
C ALA A 19 -3.17 -6.46 -24.47
N TYR A 20 -2.13 -5.63 -24.41
CA TYR A 20 -1.36 -5.25 -25.58
C TYR A 20 -0.14 -6.16 -25.67
N ALA A 21 -0.26 -7.27 -26.38
CA ALA A 21 0.78 -8.28 -26.52
C ALA A 21 1.08 -8.71 -27.97
N PRO A 22 1.32 -7.77 -28.91
CA PRO A 22 1.49 -8.11 -30.33
C PRO A 22 2.85 -8.74 -30.66
N TYR A 23 3.79 -8.80 -29.71
CA TYR A 23 5.13 -9.32 -29.96
C TYR A 23 5.28 -10.77 -29.49
N SER A 24 4.70 -11.11 -28.34
CA SER A 24 4.73 -12.49 -27.83
C SER A 24 3.51 -13.31 -28.19
N ASP A 25 2.40 -12.68 -28.59
CA ASP A 25 1.07 -13.30 -28.68
C ASP A 25 0.66 -14.02 -27.37
N PHE A 26 1.15 -13.52 -26.23
CA PHE A 26 0.91 -14.10 -24.91
C PHE A 26 0.19 -13.08 -24.01
N PRO A 27 -1.14 -12.93 -24.15
CA PRO A 27 -1.93 -12.06 -23.29
C PRO A 27 -2.02 -12.66 -21.87
N VAL A 28 -1.88 -11.79 -20.88
CA VAL A 28 -1.95 -12.11 -19.45
C VAL A 28 -2.87 -11.09 -18.80
N GLY A 29 -3.78 -11.58 -17.96
CA GLY A 29 -4.63 -10.76 -17.11
C GLY A 29 -4.45 -11.11 -15.65
N VAL A 30 -4.73 -10.15 -14.77
CA VAL A 30 -4.68 -10.35 -13.33
C VAL A 30 -5.80 -9.59 -12.65
N ALA A 31 -6.31 -10.13 -11.56
CA ALA A 31 -7.22 -9.46 -10.64
C ALA A 31 -6.75 -9.64 -9.20
N GLY A 32 -6.96 -8.61 -8.38
CA GLY A 32 -6.56 -8.56 -6.98
C GLY A 32 -7.72 -8.10 -6.10
N LEU A 33 -7.97 -8.84 -5.01
CA LEU A 33 -8.87 -8.45 -3.93
C LEU A 33 -8.09 -7.59 -2.94
N VAL A 34 -8.59 -6.39 -2.66
CA VAL A 34 -8.00 -5.46 -1.68
C VAL A 34 -8.71 -5.63 -0.33
N ASP A 35 -8.07 -5.19 0.75
CA ASP A 35 -8.57 -5.31 2.12
C ASP A 35 -9.84 -4.50 2.44
N ASP A 36 -10.16 -3.49 1.62
CA ASP A 36 -11.44 -2.76 1.64
C ASP A 36 -12.57 -3.46 0.84
N GLY A 37 -12.28 -4.62 0.23
CA GLY A 37 -13.25 -5.47 -0.48
C GLY A 37 -13.41 -5.17 -1.98
N ARG A 38 -12.74 -4.15 -2.52
CA ARG A 38 -12.74 -3.89 -3.97
C ARG A 38 -11.93 -4.95 -4.73
N VAL A 39 -12.26 -5.10 -6.00
CA VAL A 39 -11.43 -5.84 -6.97
C VAL A 39 -10.77 -4.85 -7.91
N ILE A 40 -9.47 -5.01 -8.11
CA ILE A 40 -8.66 -4.31 -9.10
C ILE A 40 -8.14 -5.28 -10.14
N VAL A 41 -7.85 -4.76 -11.34
CA VAL A 41 -7.40 -5.57 -12.47
C VAL A 41 -6.20 -4.95 -13.19
N GLY A 42 -5.49 -5.78 -13.94
CA GLY A 42 -4.41 -5.37 -14.84
C GLY A 42 -4.22 -6.35 -15.98
N CYS A 43 -3.57 -5.92 -17.05
CA CYS A 43 -3.15 -6.75 -18.18
C CYS A 43 -1.73 -6.37 -18.62
N ASN A 44 -1.03 -7.28 -19.31
CA ASN A 44 0.31 -6.98 -19.79
C ASN A 44 0.29 -5.99 -20.98
N VAL A 45 1.31 -5.13 -21.02
CA VAL A 45 1.52 -4.13 -22.06
C VAL A 45 2.97 -4.26 -22.54
N GLU A 46 3.13 -4.79 -23.74
CA GLU A 46 4.42 -4.98 -24.36
C GLU A 46 4.94 -3.72 -25.05
N ASN A 47 6.22 -3.78 -25.40
CA ASN A 47 6.90 -2.73 -26.14
C ASN A 47 7.93 -3.34 -27.10
N ALA A 48 8.19 -2.67 -28.23
CA ALA A 48 9.22 -3.06 -29.18
C ALA A 48 10.62 -3.17 -28.53
N SER A 49 10.90 -2.34 -27.52
CA SER A 49 12.04 -2.53 -26.63
C SER A 49 11.62 -3.46 -25.49
N TYR A 50 11.83 -4.77 -25.65
CA TYR A 50 11.20 -5.80 -24.81
C TYR A 50 11.49 -5.64 -23.31
N GLY A 51 12.63 -5.03 -22.93
CA GLY A 51 13.00 -4.81 -21.54
C GLY A 51 12.10 -3.83 -20.77
N VAL A 52 11.26 -3.05 -21.45
CA VAL A 52 10.29 -2.13 -20.82
C VAL A 52 8.85 -2.67 -20.80
N THR A 53 8.66 -3.95 -21.13
CA THR A 53 7.35 -4.61 -21.01
C THR A 53 6.84 -4.58 -19.57
N LEU A 54 5.58 -4.17 -19.41
CA LEU A 54 4.86 -4.18 -18.15
C LEU A 54 4.05 -5.47 -18.06
N CYS A 55 4.28 -6.24 -17.01
CA CYS A 55 3.46 -7.41 -16.72
C CYS A 55 2.08 -6.97 -16.19
N ALA A 56 1.09 -7.87 -16.23
CA ALA A 56 -0.26 -7.59 -15.77
C ALA A 56 -0.29 -7.11 -14.31
N GLU A 57 0.54 -7.70 -13.46
CA GLU A 57 0.65 -7.35 -12.04
C GLU A 57 1.25 -5.96 -11.81
N CYS A 58 2.03 -5.41 -12.75
CA CYS A 58 2.46 -4.01 -12.69
C CYS A 58 1.27 -3.05 -12.88
N GLY A 59 0.39 -3.38 -13.83
CA GLY A 59 -0.86 -2.65 -14.04
C GLY A 59 -1.79 -2.75 -12.82
N LEU A 60 -1.87 -3.93 -12.20
CA LEU A 60 -2.61 -4.15 -10.96
C LEU A 60 -2.14 -3.24 -9.83
N VAL A 61 -0.83 -3.19 -9.56
CA VAL A 61 -0.28 -2.34 -8.49
C VAL A 61 -0.48 -0.86 -8.81
N SER A 62 -0.33 -0.45 -10.07
CA SER A 62 -0.65 0.92 -10.49
C SER A 62 -2.12 1.25 -10.24
N SER A 63 -3.02 0.30 -10.56
CA SER A 63 -4.45 0.42 -10.30
C SER A 63 -4.72 0.57 -8.81
N LEU A 64 -4.16 -0.29 -7.95
CA LEU A 64 -4.28 -0.24 -6.48
C LEU A 64 -4.12 1.18 -5.94
N HIS A 65 -2.97 1.80 -6.23
CA HIS A 65 -2.63 3.14 -5.74
C HIS A 65 -3.47 4.24 -6.38
N ALA A 66 -3.71 4.17 -7.70
CA ALA A 66 -4.49 5.17 -8.43
C ALA A 66 -5.95 5.28 -7.95
N THR A 67 -6.42 4.30 -7.18
CA THR A 67 -7.83 4.14 -6.81
C THR A 67 -8.04 4.08 -5.29
N GLY A 68 -7.04 4.52 -4.51
CA GLY A 68 -7.17 4.71 -3.05
C GLY A 68 -6.10 4.02 -2.22
N GLY A 69 -5.27 3.16 -2.81
CA GLY A 69 -4.30 2.36 -2.07
C GLY A 69 -4.93 1.14 -1.42
N GLY A 70 -4.41 0.75 -0.26
CA GLY A 70 -4.82 -0.45 0.50
C GLY A 70 -3.86 -1.62 0.30
N ARG A 71 -4.26 -2.81 0.77
CA ARG A 71 -3.43 -4.02 0.74
C ARG A 71 -4.06 -5.13 -0.07
N LEU A 72 -3.25 -5.79 -0.89
CA LEU A 72 -3.65 -6.99 -1.60
C LEU A 72 -3.84 -8.15 -0.61
N VAL A 73 -5.04 -8.72 -0.60
CA VAL A 73 -5.40 -9.91 0.19
C VAL A 73 -5.22 -11.17 -0.65
N ALA A 74 -5.67 -11.14 -1.91
CA ALA A 74 -5.64 -12.28 -2.81
C ALA A 74 -5.46 -11.84 -4.27
N VAL A 75 -4.78 -12.64 -5.08
CA VAL A 75 -4.48 -12.34 -6.50
C VAL A 75 -4.72 -13.57 -7.37
N SER A 76 -5.44 -13.41 -8.48
CA SER A 76 -5.57 -14.41 -9.55
C SER A 76 -4.95 -13.85 -10.83
N CYS A 77 -3.92 -14.52 -11.35
CA CYS A 77 -3.27 -14.20 -12.61
C CYS A 77 -3.54 -15.34 -13.60
N VAL A 78 -3.83 -15.02 -14.86
CA VAL A 78 -4.21 -16.00 -15.88
C VAL A 78 -3.40 -15.86 -17.17
N ASP A 79 -3.11 -16.99 -17.80
CA ASP A 79 -2.57 -17.07 -19.15
C ASP A 79 -3.66 -16.92 -20.23
N ALA A 80 -3.25 -16.92 -21.51
CA ALA A 80 -4.13 -16.83 -22.67
C ALA A 80 -5.27 -17.85 -22.73
N ASN A 81 -5.18 -18.95 -21.98
CA ASN A 81 -6.21 -19.99 -21.90
C ASN A 81 -7.13 -19.82 -20.68
N GLY A 82 -6.94 -18.76 -19.89
CA GLY A 82 -7.67 -18.52 -18.64
C GLY A 82 -7.22 -19.41 -17.48
N ASN A 83 -6.08 -20.08 -17.60
CA ASN A 83 -5.56 -20.93 -16.52
C ASN A 83 -4.73 -20.11 -15.53
N PRO A 84 -4.74 -20.46 -14.23
CA PRO A 84 -3.87 -19.81 -13.25
C PRO A 84 -2.40 -19.83 -13.67
N LEU A 85 -1.77 -18.66 -13.69
CA LEU A 85 -0.39 -18.43 -14.08
C LEU A 85 0.39 -17.85 -12.90
N MET A 86 1.62 -18.33 -12.70
CA MET A 86 2.46 -17.83 -11.61
C MET A 86 3.13 -16.50 -11.94
N PRO A 87 3.16 -15.54 -10.99
CA PRO A 87 3.83 -14.26 -11.20
C PRO A 87 5.34 -14.47 -11.38
N CYS A 88 5.92 -13.70 -12.30
CA CYS A 88 7.36 -13.70 -12.54
C CYS A 88 8.12 -13.11 -11.33
N GLY A 89 9.44 -13.30 -11.24
CA GLY A 89 10.24 -12.85 -10.10
C GLY A 89 10.09 -11.35 -9.79
N ARG A 90 10.03 -10.49 -10.82
CA ARG A 90 9.79 -9.05 -10.67
C ARG A 90 8.42 -8.79 -10.03
N CYS A 91 7.38 -9.45 -10.52
CA CYS A 91 6.02 -9.25 -10.03
C CYS A 91 5.84 -9.80 -8.61
N ARG A 92 6.55 -10.87 -8.24
CA ARG A 92 6.56 -11.35 -6.85
C ARG A 92 7.02 -10.26 -5.88
N GLN A 93 8.07 -9.50 -6.23
CA GLN A 93 8.53 -8.40 -5.38
C GLN A 93 7.50 -7.26 -5.30
N LEU A 94 6.80 -6.95 -6.40
CA LEU A 94 5.73 -5.94 -6.39
C LEU A 94 4.53 -6.39 -5.54
N LEU A 95 4.11 -7.65 -5.67
CA LEU A 95 3.02 -8.21 -4.86
C LEU A 95 3.42 -8.34 -3.39
N TRP A 96 4.70 -8.61 -3.11
CA TRP A 96 5.25 -8.64 -1.75
C TRP A 96 5.10 -7.28 -1.06
N GLU A 97 5.49 -6.20 -1.73
CA GLU A 97 5.36 -4.84 -1.18
C GLU A 97 3.90 -4.49 -0.84
N ASN A 98 2.97 -4.82 -1.75
CA ASN A 98 1.59 -4.36 -1.67
C ASN A 98 0.63 -5.35 -0.97
N GLY A 99 1.06 -6.59 -0.73
CA GLY A 99 0.26 -7.63 -0.08
C GLY A 99 0.93 -8.23 1.16
N GLY A 100 2.26 -8.15 1.27
CA GLY A 100 3.03 -8.77 2.33
C GLY A 100 3.11 -10.30 2.22
N PRO A 101 3.73 -10.97 3.20
CA PRO A 101 4.00 -12.42 3.17
C PRO A 101 2.74 -13.30 3.17
N GLU A 102 1.60 -12.77 3.64
CA GLU A 102 0.34 -13.48 3.81
C GLU A 102 -0.62 -13.34 2.63
N CYS A 103 -0.33 -12.43 1.68
CA CYS A 103 -1.11 -12.30 0.45
C CYS A 103 -1.14 -13.65 -0.28
N LEU A 104 -2.34 -14.06 -0.70
CA LEU A 104 -2.56 -15.34 -1.40
C LEU A 104 -2.54 -15.15 -2.90
N VAL A 105 -1.87 -16.04 -3.62
CA VAL A 105 -1.88 -16.10 -5.08
C VAL A 105 -2.56 -17.39 -5.51
N GLU A 106 -3.52 -17.28 -6.43
CA GLU A 106 -4.19 -18.43 -7.00
C GLU A 106 -3.19 -19.35 -7.70
N ALA A 107 -3.14 -20.60 -7.27
CA ALA A 107 -2.29 -21.62 -7.84
C ALA A 107 -2.99 -22.98 -7.78
N LEU A 108 -2.46 -23.94 -8.54
CA LEU A 108 -2.89 -25.33 -8.49
C LEU A 108 -1.83 -26.18 -7.77
N PRO A 109 -2.21 -27.15 -6.92
CA PRO A 109 -3.60 -27.56 -6.62
C PRO A 109 -4.30 -26.69 -5.55
N ARG A 110 -3.58 -25.74 -4.94
CA ARG A 110 -4.12 -24.81 -3.94
C ARG A 110 -3.47 -23.43 -4.08
N PRO A 111 -4.11 -22.35 -3.60
CA PRO A 111 -3.45 -21.06 -3.44
C PRO A 111 -2.19 -21.15 -2.59
N LEU A 112 -1.21 -20.29 -2.91
CA LEU A 112 0.07 -20.17 -2.21
C LEU A 112 0.19 -18.79 -1.58
N LYS A 113 0.81 -18.71 -0.42
CA LYS A 113 1.20 -17.42 0.18
C LYS A 113 2.38 -16.81 -0.56
N MET A 114 2.50 -15.49 -0.53
CA MET A 114 3.68 -14.79 -1.04
C MET A 114 4.98 -15.24 -0.35
N SER A 115 4.94 -15.58 0.94
CA SER A 115 6.06 -16.21 1.67
C SER A 115 6.51 -17.56 1.12
N GLU A 116 5.61 -18.32 0.48
CA GLU A 116 5.96 -19.57 -0.22
C GLU A 116 6.55 -19.29 -1.61
N LEU A 117 6.12 -18.21 -2.26
CA LEU A 117 6.52 -17.84 -3.63
C LEU A 117 7.83 -17.05 -3.69
N LEU A 118 8.13 -16.27 -2.67
CA LEU A 118 9.32 -15.44 -2.56
C LEU A 118 9.92 -15.58 -1.14
N PRO A 119 10.47 -16.75 -0.80
CA PRO A 119 11.13 -16.94 0.48
C PRO A 119 12.36 -16.03 0.60
N HIS A 120 12.59 -15.48 1.79
CA HIS A 120 13.69 -14.54 2.04
C HIS A 120 13.68 -13.35 1.08
N ALA A 121 12.48 -12.79 0.82
CA ALA A 121 12.32 -11.62 -0.02
C ALA A 121 13.21 -10.47 0.48
N PHE A 122 13.86 -9.80 -0.47
CA PHE A 122 14.55 -8.56 -0.19
C PHE A 122 13.56 -7.50 0.29
N GLY A 123 13.89 -6.73 1.32
CA GLY A 123 13.00 -5.72 1.85
C GLY A 123 13.68 -4.62 2.64
N PHE A 124 12.87 -3.84 3.35
CA PHE A 124 13.30 -2.70 4.16
C PHE A 124 14.39 -3.08 5.18
N ASP A 125 14.23 -4.21 5.89
CA ASP A 125 15.22 -4.70 6.86
C ASP A 125 16.63 -4.93 6.25
N ASP A 126 16.71 -5.29 4.97
CA ASP A 126 17.98 -5.47 4.26
C ASP A 126 18.61 -4.13 3.90
N LEU A 127 17.79 -3.13 3.55
CA LEU A 127 18.23 -1.76 3.33
C LEU A 127 18.78 -1.16 4.62
N GLU A 128 18.00 -1.21 5.71
CA GLU A 128 18.39 -0.66 7.02
C GLU A 128 19.71 -1.23 7.54
N ARG A 129 19.94 -2.53 7.32
CA ARG A 129 21.19 -3.19 7.71
C ARG A 129 22.43 -2.54 7.09
N VAL A 130 22.30 -1.98 5.89
CA VAL A 130 23.41 -1.39 5.12
C VAL A 130 23.45 0.12 5.30
N THR A 131 22.30 0.78 5.24
CA THR A 131 22.22 2.25 5.31
C THR A 131 22.29 2.77 6.75
N GLY A 132 22.15 1.89 7.74
CA GLY A 132 21.69 2.27 9.07
C GLY A 132 20.18 2.54 9.02
N SER A 133 19.48 2.32 10.14
CA SER A 133 18.13 2.86 10.28
C SER A 133 18.25 4.36 10.06
N ALA A 134 17.63 4.90 9.01
CA ALA A 134 17.28 6.32 9.02
C ALA A 134 16.43 6.45 10.28
N ALA A 135 17.01 7.03 11.34
CA ALA A 135 16.53 6.94 12.71
C ALA A 135 15.01 6.87 12.70
N GLY A 136 14.46 5.66 12.86
CA GLY A 136 13.02 5.47 12.79
C GLY A 136 12.42 6.48 13.75
N HIS A 137 11.64 7.43 13.22
CA HIS A 137 11.07 8.46 14.04
C HIS A 137 10.13 7.75 15.01
N GLU A 138 10.61 7.50 16.23
CA GLU A 138 9.77 7.10 17.35
C GLU A 138 8.72 8.21 17.46
N VAL A 139 7.52 7.89 16.98
CA VAL A 139 6.32 8.69 17.24
C VAL A 139 6.34 8.97 18.73
N PRO A 140 6.46 10.25 19.15
CA PRO A 140 6.61 10.61 20.55
C PRO A 140 5.66 9.78 21.42
N SER A 141 6.14 9.22 22.52
CA SER A 141 5.34 8.32 23.38
C SER A 141 4.01 8.95 23.81
N ASP A 142 3.95 10.28 23.89
CA ASP A 142 2.75 11.09 24.15
C ASP A 142 1.67 10.99 23.07
N LEU A 143 2.01 10.55 21.86
CA LEU A 143 1.10 10.29 20.75
C LEU A 143 0.50 8.88 20.78
N ALA A 144 1.06 7.95 21.58
CA ALA A 144 0.53 6.60 21.73
C ALA A 144 -0.92 6.58 22.23
N LYS A 145 -1.34 7.60 23.02
CA LYS A 145 -2.72 7.75 23.50
C LYS A 145 -3.75 8.05 22.40
N TRP A 146 -3.29 8.48 21.23
CA TRP A 146 -4.14 8.79 20.06
C TRP A 146 -4.23 7.63 19.06
N ARG A 147 -3.49 6.54 19.30
CA ARG A 147 -3.71 5.26 18.63
C ARG A 147 -5.12 4.74 18.96
N GLY A 148 -5.74 4.05 18.03
CA GLY A 148 -7.09 3.50 18.02
C GLY A 148 -8.18 4.45 17.51
N ARG A 149 -7.83 5.62 16.96
CA ARG A 149 -8.79 6.73 16.72
C ARG A 149 -8.90 7.19 15.26
N GLY A 150 -8.17 6.56 14.33
CA GLY A 150 -8.20 6.93 12.90
C GLY A 150 -7.64 8.33 12.66
N THR A 151 -6.52 8.65 13.30
CA THR A 151 -5.86 9.96 13.23
C THR A 151 -4.69 9.90 12.25
N VAL A 152 -4.53 10.90 11.41
CA VAL A 152 -3.30 11.10 10.60
C VAL A 152 -2.36 12.03 11.36
N PHE A 153 -1.09 11.62 11.48
CA PHE A 153 -0.02 12.41 12.08
C PHE A 153 0.90 12.92 10.97
N VAL A 154 1.04 14.23 10.85
CA VAL A 154 1.95 14.86 9.91
C VAL A 154 3.19 15.28 10.66
N HIS A 155 4.37 14.83 10.23
CA HIS A 155 5.64 15.00 10.93
C HIS A 155 6.74 15.44 9.94
N PRO A 156 7.68 16.34 10.31
CA PRO A 156 8.79 16.73 9.47
C PRO A 156 9.91 15.68 9.44
N ASP A 157 10.19 15.09 8.29
CA ASP A 157 11.23 14.09 8.08
C ASP A 157 12.36 14.62 7.17
N LEU A 158 13.44 13.86 6.99
CA LEU A 158 14.57 14.17 6.12
C LEU A 158 14.66 13.14 4.98
N SER A 159 14.39 13.59 3.76
CA SER A 159 14.58 12.79 2.55
C SER A 159 15.66 13.43 1.68
N GLY A 160 16.78 12.73 1.49
CA GLY A 160 17.88 13.23 0.64
C GLY A 160 18.57 14.50 1.16
N GLY A 161 18.42 14.82 2.45
CA GLY A 161 18.98 16.03 3.08
C GLY A 161 18.06 17.26 3.02
N GLU A 162 16.86 17.13 2.46
CA GLU A 162 15.81 18.15 2.48
C GLU A 162 14.72 17.79 3.50
N THR A 163 14.16 18.80 4.17
CA THR A 163 12.99 18.61 5.03
C THR A 163 11.78 18.30 4.18
N VAL A 164 11.17 17.14 4.44
CA VAL A 164 9.88 16.71 3.89
C VAL A 164 8.89 16.55 5.04
N TRP A 165 7.62 16.40 4.73
CA TRP A 165 6.55 16.17 5.69
C TRP A 165 5.90 14.83 5.39
N THR A 166 5.99 13.91 6.33
CA THR A 166 5.50 12.54 6.19
C THR A 166 4.21 12.38 6.97
N ALA A 167 3.20 11.80 6.32
CA ALA A 167 1.90 11.58 6.93
C ALA A 167 1.78 10.12 7.38
N TYR A 168 1.62 9.88 8.67
CA TYR A 168 1.41 8.55 9.24
C TYR A 168 -0.08 8.34 9.53
N TRP A 169 -0.65 7.20 9.13
CA TRP A 169 -2.05 6.86 9.41
C TRP A 169 -2.14 5.53 10.18
N GLU A 170 -3.08 5.42 11.14
CA GLU A 170 -3.42 4.15 11.79
C GLU A 170 -4.46 3.26 11.07
N ARG A 171 -4.12 2.01 10.73
CA ARG A 171 -5.08 1.03 10.17
C ARG A 171 -6.36 0.92 11.01
N SER A 172 -7.54 1.07 10.40
CA SER A 172 -8.79 0.62 11.02
C SER A 172 -8.74 -0.90 11.12
N GLY A 173 -8.46 -1.44 12.31
CA GLY A 173 -8.43 -2.88 12.54
C GLY A 173 -9.77 -3.51 12.17
N GLY A 174 -9.73 -4.48 11.24
CA GLY A 174 -10.84 -5.41 11.04
C GLY A 174 -11.23 -6.08 12.35
N ALA A 175 -12.52 -6.38 12.49
CA ALA A 175 -13.17 -6.82 13.72
C ALA A 175 -12.59 -8.10 14.33
N THR A 176 -11.51 -7.98 15.08
CA THR A 176 -11.04 -8.94 16.08
C THR A 176 -10.34 -8.14 17.18
N ASP A 177 -10.75 -8.33 18.43
CA ASP A 177 -10.31 -7.55 19.60
C ASP A 177 -8.81 -7.63 19.93
N ASP A 178 -8.01 -8.44 19.20
CA ASP A 178 -6.60 -8.72 19.49
C ASP A 178 -5.59 -8.30 18.39
N ALA A 179 -6.00 -7.52 17.37
CA ALA A 179 -5.01 -6.88 16.49
C ALA A 179 -4.39 -5.69 17.23
N GLU A 180 -3.06 -5.61 17.34
CA GLU A 180 -2.34 -4.46 17.90
C GLU A 180 -2.85 -3.15 17.27
N LYS A 181 -3.75 -2.45 17.97
CA LYS A 181 -4.21 -1.12 17.58
C LYS A 181 -3.00 -0.20 17.67
N GLY A 182 -2.65 0.48 16.57
CA GLY A 182 -1.61 1.50 16.57
C GLY A 182 -0.35 1.21 15.76
N VAL A 183 -0.35 0.27 14.81
CA VAL A 183 0.66 0.26 13.75
C VAL A 183 0.36 1.42 12.80
N LEU A 184 1.26 2.39 12.77
CA LEU A 184 1.21 3.55 11.89
C LEU A 184 1.86 3.17 10.56
N GLU A 185 1.11 3.32 9.46
CA GLU A 185 1.63 3.15 8.12
C GLU A 185 2.15 4.50 7.62
N GLU A 186 3.34 4.47 7.02
CA GLU A 186 3.96 5.64 6.40
C GLU A 186 3.24 5.98 5.09
N GLY A 187 2.71 7.20 5.02
CA GLY A 187 2.15 7.77 3.81
C GLY A 187 3.22 8.48 2.97
N PRO A 188 2.82 9.19 1.90
CA PRO A 188 3.77 9.89 1.03
C PRO A 188 4.53 11.00 1.77
N ASN A 189 5.70 11.34 1.23
CA ASN A 189 6.46 12.52 1.62
C ASN A 189 5.96 13.74 0.83
N PHE A 190 5.73 14.84 1.54
CA PHE A 190 5.27 16.10 0.97
C PHE A 190 6.31 17.20 1.17
N PRO A 191 6.51 18.10 0.20
CA PRO A 191 7.42 19.24 0.38
C PRO A 191 6.89 20.28 1.39
N THR A 192 5.58 20.27 1.71
CA THR A 192 5.00 21.17 2.71
C THR A 192 4.01 20.48 3.63
N THR A 193 3.91 20.98 4.88
CA THR A 193 2.91 20.54 5.86
C THR A 193 1.48 20.66 5.33
N ALA A 194 1.19 21.73 4.58
CA ALA A 194 -0.12 21.99 3.99
C ALA A 194 -0.57 20.87 3.04
N GLN A 195 0.36 20.36 2.23
CA GLN A 195 0.08 19.26 1.30
C GLN A 195 -0.14 17.95 2.05
N ALA A 196 0.65 17.69 3.09
CA ALA A 196 0.48 16.51 3.95
C ALA A 196 -0.86 16.55 4.70
N VAL A 197 -1.25 17.70 5.26
CA VAL A 197 -2.54 17.91 5.92
C VAL A 197 -3.69 17.70 4.93
N SER A 198 -3.60 18.28 3.72
CA SER A 198 -4.62 18.10 2.66
C SER A 198 -4.79 16.63 2.28
N TRP A 199 -3.67 15.90 2.11
CA TRP A 199 -3.70 14.46 1.86
C TRP A 199 -4.36 13.66 2.98
N GLY A 200 -4.13 14.06 4.24
CA GLY A 200 -4.74 13.46 5.42
C GLY A 200 -6.24 13.76 5.55
N LEU A 201 -6.69 14.98 5.18
CA LEU A 201 -8.10 15.37 5.26
C LEU A 201 -9.01 14.63 4.27
N VAL A 202 -8.48 14.19 3.12
CA VAL A 202 -9.20 13.31 2.17
C VAL A 202 -9.58 11.96 2.80
N ARG A 203 -8.94 11.65 3.92
CA ARG A 203 -8.77 10.31 4.46
C ARG A 203 -9.43 10.17 5.82
N THR A 204 -9.22 11.16 6.69
CA THR A 204 -9.87 11.27 7.98
C THR A 204 -10.09 12.74 8.36
N PRO A 205 -11.18 13.08 9.06
CA PRO A 205 -11.36 14.43 9.58
C PRO A 205 -10.45 14.74 10.79
N ARG A 206 -9.58 13.80 11.21
CA ARG A 206 -8.75 13.88 12.42
C ARG A 206 -7.27 13.97 12.06
N ILE A 207 -6.72 15.19 12.05
CA ILE A 207 -5.32 15.43 11.69
C ILE A 207 -4.59 16.09 12.86
N VAL A 208 -3.43 15.53 13.19
CA VAL A 208 -2.48 16.10 14.15
C VAL A 208 -1.19 16.42 13.41
N VAL A 209 -0.77 17.68 13.46
CA VAL A 209 0.55 18.10 12.99
C VAL A 209 1.49 18.08 14.18
N VAL A 210 2.64 17.44 13.99
CA VAL A 210 3.74 17.36 14.95
C VAL A 210 4.86 18.21 14.37
N ASP A 211 5.33 19.23 15.10
CA ASP A 211 6.50 20.01 14.69
C ASP A 211 7.81 19.28 15.01
N ALA A 212 8.94 19.86 14.61
CA ALA A 212 10.27 19.27 14.81
C ALA A 212 10.70 19.17 16.28
N ASP A 213 10.09 19.99 17.16
CA ASP A 213 10.34 19.99 18.61
C ASP A 213 9.34 19.11 19.37
N GLY A 214 8.43 18.42 18.66
CA GLY A 214 7.40 17.54 19.22
C GLY A 214 6.13 18.25 19.68
N GLY A 215 5.98 19.55 19.35
CA GLY A 215 4.75 20.31 19.58
C GLY A 215 3.59 19.79 18.73
N LEU A 216 2.39 19.79 19.32
CA LEU A 216 1.19 19.21 18.70
C LEU A 216 0.19 20.30 18.33
N SER A 217 -0.28 20.27 17.08
CA SER A 217 -1.31 21.17 16.57
C SER A 217 -2.45 20.39 15.90
N TRP A 218 -3.68 20.86 16.10
CA TRP A 218 -4.88 20.23 15.54
C TRP A 218 -5.24 20.83 14.18
N ALA A 219 -5.17 20.01 13.13
CA ALA A 219 -5.57 20.37 11.76
C ALA A 219 -6.89 19.70 11.33
N GLY A 220 -7.56 18.97 12.23
CA GLY A 220 -8.85 18.34 11.95
C GLY A 220 -10.04 19.32 11.92
N GLU A 221 -11.14 18.84 11.34
CA GLU A 221 -12.34 19.66 11.09
C GLU A 221 -13.11 19.99 12.38
N SER A 222 -13.04 19.12 13.40
CA SER A 222 -13.71 19.33 14.69
C SER A 222 -12.97 20.32 15.58
N GLU A 223 -13.53 20.63 16.76
CA GLU A 223 -12.79 21.32 17.81
C GLU A 223 -11.53 20.53 18.23
N PRO A 224 -10.44 21.22 18.60
CA PRO A 224 -9.23 20.56 19.09
C PRO A 224 -9.54 19.72 20.34
N PRO A 225 -9.07 18.47 20.39
CA PRO A 225 -9.36 17.60 21.51
C PRO A 225 -8.40 17.85 22.69
N ASP A 226 -8.80 17.42 23.89
CA ASP A 226 -7.99 17.59 25.12
C ASP A 226 -6.55 17.06 24.95
N GLY A 227 -5.57 17.93 25.22
CA GLY A 227 -4.14 17.64 25.06
C GLY A 227 -3.53 18.11 23.74
N ILE A 228 -4.31 18.73 22.84
CA ILE A 228 -3.84 19.46 21.66
C ILE A 228 -4.58 20.80 21.60
N PRO A 229 -4.16 21.81 22.39
CA PRO A 229 -4.94 23.04 22.55
C PRO A 229 -4.87 23.97 21.34
N GLU A 230 -3.83 23.87 20.52
CA GLU A 230 -3.59 24.79 19.41
C GLU A 230 -4.18 24.26 18.11
N ARG A 231 -4.85 25.14 17.36
CA ARG A 231 -5.19 24.87 15.96
C ARG A 231 -3.98 25.13 15.10
N TRP A 232 -3.67 24.16 14.25
CA TRP A 232 -2.66 24.33 13.22
C TRP A 232 -3.05 25.51 12.32
N GLN A 233 -2.11 26.43 12.11
CA GLN A 233 -2.23 27.50 11.13
C GLN A 233 -1.29 27.17 9.97
N ASN A 234 -1.79 27.39 8.75
CA ASN A 234 -1.02 27.11 7.54
C ASN A 234 0.18 28.07 7.47
N GLU A 235 1.38 27.56 7.73
CA GLU A 235 2.66 28.27 7.49
C GLU A 235 3.09 28.17 6.02
#